data_AF-A0A8K0CJN2-F1
#
_entry.id   AF-A0A8K0CJN2-F1
#
_cell.length_a   1.000
_cell.length_b   1.000
_cell.length_c   1.000
_cell.angle_alpha   90.00
_cell.angle_beta   90.00
_cell.angle_gamma   90.00
#
_symmetry.space_group_name_H-M   'P 1'
#
loop_
_entity.id
_entity.type
_entity.pdbx_description
1 polymer ?
#
loop_
_entity_poly.entity_id
_entity_poly.type
_entity_poly.pdbx_seq_one_letter_code
_entity_poly.pdbx_strand_id
1 'polypeptide(L)'
;MPKSLPGEKYKKKYSDEDLKNALDAVRRFGVPRPTLQFRLCENFTKAEDGSPSVLKCAEEKQIVNWVIDCQGKGFPRRKEDTIWSVKQFFEKNSWPNSFKDNCSGEG
;
A
#
# COMPACT_ATOMS: atom_id res chain seq x y z
N MET A 1 7.83 33.17 -12.53
CA MET A 1 7.73 32.66 -13.92
C MET A 1 8.96 31.82 -14.22
N PRO A 2 8.85 30.66 -14.88
CA PRO A 2 10.01 29.87 -15.29
C PRO A 2 10.89 30.71 -16.22
N LYS A 3 12.19 30.78 -15.95
CA LYS A 3 13.16 31.55 -16.72
C LYS A 3 13.40 30.80 -18.04
N SER A 4 12.81 31.26 -19.15
CA SER A 4 13.16 30.78 -20.49
C SER A 4 14.41 31.54 -20.96
N LEU A 5 15.31 30.85 -21.66
CA LEU A 5 16.46 31.47 -22.30
C LEU A 5 15.98 32.34 -23.48
N PRO A 6 16.62 33.49 -23.75
CA PRO A 6 16.20 34.39 -24.81
C PRO A 6 16.29 33.68 -26.17
N GLY A 7 15.15 33.46 -26.83
CA GLY A 7 15.05 32.84 -28.16
C GLY A 7 14.27 31.53 -28.22
N GLU A 8 14.03 30.87 -27.08
CA GLU A 8 13.22 29.63 -27.05
C GLU A 8 11.74 29.91 -26.78
N LYS A 9 10.88 29.48 -27.70
CA LYS A 9 9.42 29.51 -27.47
C LYS A 9 9.09 28.54 -26.34
N TYR A 10 8.29 29.00 -25.36
CA TYR A 10 7.81 28.16 -24.27
C TYR A 10 7.05 26.95 -24.81
N LYS A 11 7.64 25.76 -24.67
CA LYS A 11 6.94 24.50 -24.94
C LYS A 11 6.12 24.15 -23.70
N LYS A 12 4.80 24.16 -23.83
CA LYS A 12 3.90 23.64 -22.80
C LYS A 12 4.30 22.18 -22.51
N LYS A 13 4.65 21.88 -21.26
CA LYS A 13 5.04 20.51 -20.83
C LYS A 13 3.84 19.55 -20.78
N TYR A 14 2.63 20.08 -20.62
CA TYR A 14 1.41 19.30 -20.46
C TYR A 14 0.40 19.69 -21.56
N SER A 15 -0.36 18.70 -22.03
CA SER A 15 -1.47 18.94 -22.95
C SER A 15 -2.67 19.57 -22.21
N ASP A 16 -3.59 20.19 -22.95
CA ASP A 16 -4.79 20.76 -22.36
C ASP A 16 -5.71 19.67 -21.76
N GLU A 17 -5.62 18.44 -22.27
CA GLU A 17 -6.33 17.27 -21.72
C GLU A 17 -5.77 16.84 -20.36
N ASP A 18 -4.43 16.82 -20.21
CA ASP A 18 -3.76 16.52 -18.94
C ASP A 18 -4.15 17.53 -17.85
N LEU A 19 -4.31 18.81 -18.22
CA LEU A 19 -4.73 19.86 -17.30
C LEU A 19 -6.18 19.68 -16.85
N LYS A 20 -7.07 19.27 -17.76
CA LYS A 20 -8.48 18.98 -17.45
C LYS A 20 -8.61 17.78 -16.51
N ASN A 21 -7.87 16.71 -16.79
CA ASN A 21 -7.82 15.52 -15.94
C ASN A 21 -7.28 15.82 -14.53
N ALA A 22 -6.23 16.65 -14.44
CA ALA A 22 -5.70 17.08 -13.14
C ALA A 22 -6.72 17.90 -12.33
N LEU A 23 -7.50 18.77 -12.97
CA LEU A 23 -8.55 19.55 -12.31
C LEU A 23 -9.72 18.67 -11.85
N ASP A 24 -10.12 17.68 -12.64
CA ASP A 24 -11.17 16.73 -12.25
C ASP A 24 -10.73 15.86 -11.06
N ALA A 25 -9.47 15.40 -11.05
CA ALA A 25 -8.89 14.67 -9.93
C ALA A 25 -8.88 15.50 -8.63
N VAL A 26 -8.49 16.78 -8.69
CA VAL A 26 -8.53 17.68 -7.52
C VAL A 26 -9.96 17.81 -6.98
N ARG A 27 -10.96 17.93 -7.86
CA ARG A 27 -12.38 18.02 -7.47
C ARG A 27 -12.90 16.72 -6.86
N ARG A 28 -12.55 15.57 -7.43
CA ARG A 28 -13.00 14.25 -6.96
C ARG A 28 -12.43 13.89 -5.60
N PHE A 29 -11.14 14.14 -5.39
CA PHE A 29 -10.47 13.74 -4.15
C PHE A 29 -10.46 14.84 -3.09
N GLY A 30 -10.80 16.09 -3.44
CA GLY A 30 -10.71 17.22 -2.51
C GLY A 30 -9.28 17.54 -2.06
N VAL A 31 -8.28 17.07 -2.82
CA VAL A 31 -6.86 17.16 -2.48
C VAL A 31 -6.17 18.19 -3.38
N PRO A 32 -5.29 19.06 -2.85
CA PRO A 32 -4.54 20.02 -3.65
C PRO A 32 -3.69 19.36 -4.75
N ARG A 33 -3.58 20.03 -5.91
CA ARG A 33 -2.75 19.58 -7.04
C ARG A 33 -1.29 19.25 -6.67
N PRO A 34 -0.58 20.03 -5.83
CA PRO A 34 0.80 19.71 -5.45
C PRO A 34 0.93 18.36 -4.75
N THR A 35 -0.07 17.98 -3.94
CA THR A 35 -0.10 16.69 -3.24
C THR A 35 -0.30 15.52 -4.21
N LEU A 36 -1.14 15.70 -5.24
CA LEU A 36 -1.30 14.70 -6.31
C LEU A 36 -0.02 14.56 -7.11
N GLN A 37 0.62 15.67 -7.47
CA GLN A 37 1.90 15.65 -8.19
C GLN A 37 2.99 14.96 -7.37
N PHE A 38 3.09 15.26 -6.07
CA PHE A 38 4.02 14.60 -5.16
C PHE A 38 3.78 13.09 -5.10
N ARG A 39 2.52 12.64 -4.94
CA ARG A 39 2.18 11.21 -4.91
C ARG A 39 2.43 10.47 -6.24
N LEU A 40 2.41 11.19 -7.36
CA LEU A 40 2.65 10.63 -8.70
C LEU A 40 4.12 10.68 -9.12
N CYS A 41 4.99 11.36 -8.38
CA CYS A 41 6.42 11.39 -8.68
C CYS A 41 7.04 10.00 -8.47
N GLU A 42 7.96 9.60 -9.35
CA GLU A 42 8.69 8.32 -9.25
C GLU A 42 9.46 8.18 -7.92
N ASN A 43 9.86 9.30 -7.32
CA ASN A 43 10.55 9.34 -6.03
C ASN A 43 9.62 9.13 -4.82
N PHE A 44 8.30 9.11 -5.03
CA PHE A 44 7.36 8.87 -3.94
C PHE A 44 7.27 7.38 -3.66
N THR A 45 7.84 6.97 -2.54
CA THR A 45 7.56 5.68 -1.93
C THR A 45 6.60 5.92 -0.77
N LYS A 46 5.47 5.22 -0.74
CA LYS A 46 4.58 5.27 0.41
C LYS A 46 5.34 4.67 1.60
N ALA A 47 5.67 5.50 2.58
CA ALA A 47 6.21 5.02 3.84
C ALA A 47 5.13 4.13 4.49
N GLU A 48 5.48 2.88 4.76
CA GLU A 48 4.70 2.00 5.63
C GLU A 48 5.33 2.11 7.02
N ASP A 49 4.53 2.49 8.00
CA ASP A 49 4.97 2.54 9.38
C ASP A 49 5.07 1.11 9.92
N GLY A 50 6.27 0.66 10.26
CA GLY A 50 6.52 -0.64 10.87
C GLY A 50 7.58 -1.48 10.16
N SER A 51 7.86 -2.66 10.72
CA SER A 51 8.71 -3.63 10.07
C SER A 51 8.02 -4.19 8.81
N PRO A 52 8.77 -4.42 7.73
CA PRO A 52 8.19 -5.01 6.52
C PRO A 52 7.56 -6.36 6.86
N SER A 53 6.33 -6.56 6.39
CA SER A 53 5.64 -7.84 6.56
C SER A 53 6.40 -8.96 5.85
N VAL A 54 6.50 -10.11 6.51
CA VAL A 54 7.02 -11.35 5.90
C VAL A 54 6.01 -11.92 4.89
N LEU A 55 4.73 -11.57 5.03
CA LEU A 55 3.65 -11.98 4.14
C LEU A 55 3.46 -10.96 3.02
N LYS A 56 2.99 -11.42 1.85
CA LYS A 56 2.55 -10.49 0.81
C LYS A 56 1.23 -9.87 1.21
N CYS A 57 0.98 -8.63 0.80
CA CYS A 57 -0.29 -7.92 1.07
C CYS A 57 -1.55 -8.73 0.67
N ALA A 58 -1.48 -9.56 -0.38
CA ALA A 58 -2.58 -10.44 -0.77
C ALA A 58 -2.88 -11.54 0.26
N GLU A 59 -1.83 -12.12 0.85
CA GLU A 59 -1.93 -13.21 1.82
C GLU A 59 -2.41 -12.69 3.18
N GLU A 60 -1.91 -11.51 3.58
CA GLU A 60 -2.41 -10.82 4.77
C GLU A 60 -3.90 -10.51 4.65
N LYS A 61 -4.35 -10.00 3.48
CA LYS A 61 -5.78 -9.76 3.22
C LYS A 61 -6.60 -11.03 3.34
N GLN A 62 -6.09 -12.17 2.87
CA GLN A 62 -6.78 -13.44 3.00
C GLN A 62 -6.95 -13.85 4.46
N ILE A 63 -5.91 -13.69 5.28
CA ILE A 63 -5.97 -14.00 6.72
C ILE A 63 -6.92 -13.05 7.44
N VAL A 64 -6.85 -11.75 7.15
CA VAL A 64 -7.75 -10.73 7.74
C VAL A 64 -9.20 -11.02 7.41
N ASN A 65 -9.52 -11.30 6.14
CA ASN A 65 -10.87 -11.65 5.73
C ASN A 65 -11.36 -12.92 6.44
N TRP A 66 -10.50 -13.93 6.57
CA TRP A 66 -10.85 -15.14 7.31
C TRP A 66 -11.16 -14.87 8.78
N VAL A 67 -10.39 -14.00 9.46
CA VAL A 67 -10.65 -13.60 10.86
C VAL A 67 -11.99 -12.87 10.98
N ILE A 68 -12.26 -11.91 10.07
CA ILE A 68 -13.51 -11.15 10.03
C ILE A 68 -14.71 -12.08 9.77
N ASP A 69 -14.58 -13.01 8.83
CA ASP A 69 -15.63 -13.99 8.52
C ASP A 69 -15.93 -14.91 9.71
N CYS A 70 -14.89 -15.32 10.44
CA CYS A 70 -15.05 -16.12 11.66
C CYS A 70 -15.80 -15.32 12.73
N GLN A 71 -15.47 -14.04 12.91
CA GLN A 71 -16.18 -13.15 13.83
C GLN A 71 -17.66 -12.97 13.42
N GLY A 72 -17.94 -12.75 12.13
CA GLY A 72 -19.30 -12.61 11.60
C GLY A 72 -20.17 -13.85 11.81
N LYS A 73 -19.55 -15.04 11.88
CA LYS A 73 -20.22 -16.31 12.17
C LYS A 73 -20.35 -16.62 13.66
N GLY A 74 -19.90 -15.73 14.55
CA GLY A 74 -19.93 -15.92 16.00
C GLY A 74 -18.77 -16.74 16.57
N PHE A 75 -17.70 -16.95 15.79
CA PHE A 75 -16.49 -17.68 16.21
C PHE A 75 -15.26 -16.76 16.16
N PRO A 76 -15.16 -15.74 17.03
CA PRO A 76 -13.98 -14.87 17.05
C PRO A 76 -12.72 -15.70 17.34
N ARG A 77 -11.65 -15.48 16.55
CA ARG A 77 -10.38 -16.18 16.70
C ARG A 77 -9.52 -15.49 17.73
N ARG A 78 -8.84 -16.28 18.58
CA ARG A 78 -7.86 -15.72 19.51
C ARG A 78 -6.57 -15.38 18.77
N LYS A 79 -5.70 -14.60 19.42
CA LYS A 79 -4.39 -14.24 18.88
C LYS A 79 -3.57 -15.50 18.60
N GLU A 80 -3.60 -16.47 19.51
CA GLU A 80 -2.82 -17.71 19.43
C GLU A 80 -3.28 -18.55 18.23
N ASP A 81 -4.59 -18.66 18.01
CA ASP A 81 -5.16 -19.40 16.88
C ASP A 81 -4.74 -18.81 15.53
N THR A 82 -4.63 -17.48 15.49
CA THR A 82 -4.22 -16.75 14.28
C THR A 82 -2.74 -17.00 14.00
N ILE A 83 -1.87 -16.91 15.02
CA ILE A 83 -0.45 -17.22 14.91
C ILE A 83 -0.24 -18.67 14.43
N TRP A 84 -0.98 -19.61 14.99
CA TRP A 84 -0.89 -21.02 14.59
C TRP A 84 -1.33 -21.24 13.15
N SER A 85 -2.42 -20.58 12.72
CA SER A 85 -2.91 -20.66 11.34
C SER A 85 -1.89 -20.06 10.35
N VAL A 86 -1.24 -18.97 10.72
CA VAL A 86 -0.15 -18.37 9.93
C VAL A 86 1.04 -19.32 9.86
N LYS A 87 1.45 -19.95 10.97
CA LYS A 87 2.50 -20.97 10.96
C LYS A 87 2.19 -22.11 9.99
N GLN A 88 0.98 -22.66 10.04
CA GLN A 88 0.55 -23.72 9.12
C GLN A 88 0.59 -23.26 7.65
N PHE A 89 0.24 -22.00 7.40
CA PHE A 89 0.32 -21.41 6.06
C PHE A 89 1.77 -21.38 5.54
N PHE A 90 2.72 -20.96 6.38
CA PHE A 90 4.14 -20.98 6.04
C PHE A 90 4.69 -22.40 5.83
N GLU A 91 4.34 -23.35 6.71
CA GLU A 91 4.74 -24.76 6.59
C GLU A 91 4.24 -25.39 5.29
N LYS A 92 2.97 -25.15 4.94
CA LYS A 92 2.37 -25.67 3.71
C LYS A 92 3.01 -25.12 2.45
N ASN A 93 3.39 -23.84 2.46
CA ASN A 93 4.00 -23.17 1.32
C ASN A 93 5.54 -23.32 1.28
N SER A 94 6.16 -23.91 2.30
CA SER A 94 7.62 -24.07 2.45
C SER A 94 8.41 -22.77 2.30
N TRP A 95 7.87 -21.67 2.83
CA TRP A 95 8.52 -20.37 2.74
C TRP A 95 9.60 -20.20 3.81
N PRO A 96 10.80 -19.71 3.44
CA PRO A 96 11.81 -19.36 4.42
C PRO A 96 11.32 -18.15 5.22
N ASN A 97 11.31 -18.26 6.55
CA ASN A 97 11.07 -17.15 7.45
C ASN A 97 12.22 -17.05 8.46
N SER A 98 12.39 -15.86 9.03
CA SER A 98 13.43 -15.55 10.03
C SER A 98 12.96 -15.77 11.48
N PHE A 99 11.78 -16.34 11.69
CA PHE A 99 11.22 -16.55 13.02
C PHE A 99 11.74 -17.83 13.66
N LYS A 100 11.89 -17.80 14.99
CA LYS A 100 12.21 -18.99 15.77
C LYS A 100 11.01 -19.95 15.74
N ASP A 101 11.24 -21.20 15.36
CA ASP A 101 10.22 -22.25 15.26
C ASP A 101 9.02 -21.92 14.33
N ASN A 102 9.24 -21.08 13.30
CA ASN A 102 8.22 -20.56 12.39
C ASN A 102 7.04 -19.87 13.10
N CYS A 103 7.25 -19.42 14.35
CA CYS A 103 6.28 -18.69 15.15
C CYS A 103 6.75 -17.25 15.32
N SER A 104 5.93 -16.28 14.91
CA SER A 104 6.15 -14.90 15.32
C SER A 104 6.18 -14.81 16.85
N GLY A 105 7.19 -14.14 17.40
CA GLY A 105 7.31 -13.95 18.85
C GLY A 105 6.20 -13.06 19.41
N GLU A 106 6.14 -12.95 20.73
CA GLU A 106 5.31 -11.93 21.39
C GLU A 106 5.90 -10.55 21.09
N GLY A 107 5.12 -9.72 20.39
CA GLY A 107 5.33 -8.28 20.26
C GLY A 107 4.57 -7.52 21.31
#